data_AF-A0A2D6C0G1-F1
#
_entry.id   AF-A0A2D6C0G1-F1
#
_cell.length_a   1.000
_cell.length_b   1.000
_cell.length_c   1.000
_cell.angle_alpha   90.00
_cell.angle_beta   90.00
_cell.angle_gamma   90.00
#
_symmetry.space_group_name_H-M   'P 1'
#
loop_
_entity.id
_entity.type
_entity.pdbx_description
1 polymer ?
#
loop_
_entity_poly.entity_id
_entity_poly.type
_entity_poly.pdbx_seq_one_letter_code
_entity_poly.pdbx_strand_id
1 'polypeptide(L)'
;MTDVRFYHLTRTRLEDALPVMLGRTLERGGRAVVRLATPARLKALDEWLWTFDDAAFIPHGSEGGQHAADQPVWLTLGEDNPAGAGFLFVGEGAELAGFEAFEVCAVLFDGRVEEAVARARSQWAAVKAAAEAKEPASEAPHALSYWQQNDRGGWVQAQ
;
A
#
# COMPACT_ATOMS: atom_id res chain seq x y z
N MET A 1 0.08 6.92 15.64
CA MET A 1 1.17 5.96 15.39
C MET A 1 0.78 5.09 14.22
N THR A 2 1.62 5.00 13.19
CA THR A 2 1.37 4.19 11.97
C THR A 2 2.31 3.01 11.94
N ASP A 3 1.84 1.84 11.50
CA ASP A 3 2.67 0.68 11.18
C ASP A 3 3.03 0.68 9.70
N VAL A 4 4.28 1.04 9.40
CA VAL A 4 4.83 1.11 8.05
C VAL A 4 5.53 -0.20 7.70
N ARG A 5 5.05 -0.85 6.64
CA ARG A 5 5.48 -2.18 6.21
C ARG A 5 5.99 -2.13 4.78
N PHE A 6 7.26 -2.49 4.59
CA PHE A 6 7.87 -2.61 3.28
C PHE A 6 7.81 -4.05 2.80
N TYR A 7 7.04 -4.29 1.74
CA TYR A 7 6.82 -5.60 1.13
C TYR A 7 7.67 -5.75 -0.14
N HIS A 8 8.67 -6.61 -0.05
CA HIS A 8 9.57 -6.96 -1.14
C HIS A 8 8.97 -8.08 -1.99
N LEU A 9 8.49 -7.73 -3.17
CA LEU A 9 7.92 -8.67 -4.15
C LEU A 9 9.06 -9.34 -4.92
N THR A 10 9.48 -10.53 -4.47
CA THR A 10 10.57 -11.29 -5.12
C THR A 10 10.07 -12.39 -6.05
N ARG A 11 8.77 -12.73 -6.00
CA ARG A 11 8.17 -13.85 -6.73
C ARG A 11 6.97 -13.43 -7.57
N THR A 12 6.02 -12.73 -6.97
CA THR A 12 4.79 -12.29 -7.66
C THR A 12 4.92 -10.86 -8.15
N ARG A 13 4.06 -10.43 -9.06
CA ARG A 13 3.96 -9.01 -9.41
C ARG A 13 3.04 -8.30 -8.42
N LEU A 14 3.01 -6.97 -8.49
CA LEU A 14 2.13 -6.15 -7.66
C LEU A 14 0.67 -6.52 -7.90
N GLU A 15 0.30 -6.67 -9.17
CA GLU A 15 -1.04 -7.00 -9.64
C GLU A 15 -1.52 -8.36 -9.11
N ASP A 16 -0.61 -9.28 -8.82
CA ASP A 16 -0.97 -10.59 -8.29
C ASP A 16 -1.06 -10.57 -6.74
N ALA A 17 -0.19 -9.80 -6.06
CA ALA A 17 -0.14 -9.75 -4.60
C ALA A 17 -1.17 -8.79 -3.98
N LEU A 18 -1.35 -7.62 -4.59
CA LEU A 18 -2.18 -6.55 -4.06
C LEU A 18 -3.66 -6.96 -3.89
N PRO A 19 -4.32 -7.63 -4.86
CA PRO A 19 -5.72 -8.03 -4.68
C PRO A 19 -5.91 -8.98 -3.49
N VAL A 20 -4.96 -9.90 -3.25
CA VAL A 20 -5.00 -10.81 -2.09
C VAL A 20 -4.88 -10.05 -0.78
N MET A 21 -4.03 -9.02 -0.72
CA MET A 21 -3.89 -8.18 0.47
C MET A 21 -5.11 -7.28 0.70
N LEU A 22 -5.70 -6.73 -0.37
CA LEU A 22 -6.93 -5.96 -0.30
C LEU A 22 -8.10 -6.83 0.17
N GLY A 23 -8.27 -8.02 -0.39
CA GLY A 23 -9.30 -8.97 0.02
C GLY A 23 -9.24 -9.27 1.52
N ARG A 24 -8.06 -9.60 2.04
CA ARG A 24 -7.85 -9.81 3.50
C ARG A 24 -8.10 -8.57 4.34
N THR A 25 -7.87 -7.38 3.80
CA THR A 25 -8.16 -6.11 4.48
C THR A 25 -9.67 -5.92 4.60
N LEU A 26 -10.40 -6.14 3.50
CA LEU A 26 -11.86 -6.06 3.45
C LEU A 26 -12.54 -7.13 4.29
N GLU A 27 -12.06 -8.37 4.28
CA GLU A 27 -12.56 -9.48 5.12
C GLU A 27 -12.52 -9.15 6.62
N ARG A 28 -11.60 -8.28 7.04
CA ARG A 28 -11.46 -7.80 8.42
C ARG A 28 -12.27 -6.53 8.70
N GLY A 29 -13.09 -6.09 7.75
CA GLY A 29 -13.86 -4.85 7.82
C GLY A 29 -13.03 -3.57 7.59
N GLY A 30 -11.77 -3.71 7.17
CA GLY A 30 -10.90 -2.58 6.87
C GLY A 30 -11.28 -1.90 5.56
N ARG A 31 -10.86 -0.64 5.40
CA ARG A 31 -10.92 0.13 4.15
C ARG A 31 -9.52 0.53 3.73
N ALA A 32 -9.28 0.65 2.43
CA ALA A 32 -7.96 0.88 1.88
C ALA A 32 -7.93 2.02 0.85
N VAL A 33 -6.85 2.80 0.88
CA VAL A 33 -6.41 3.62 -0.24
C VAL A 33 -5.27 2.88 -0.95
N VAL A 34 -5.29 2.86 -2.28
CA VAL A 34 -4.17 2.41 -3.11
C VAL A 34 -3.63 3.62 -3.88
N ARG A 35 -2.38 3.97 -3.61
CA ARG A 35 -1.68 5.07 -4.28
C ARG A 35 -0.71 4.52 -5.32
N LEU A 36 -0.82 5.05 -6.54
CA LEU A 36 0.01 4.68 -7.69
C LEU A 36 0.70 5.91 -8.30
N ALA A 37 1.81 5.67 -8.99
CA ALA A 37 2.67 6.76 -9.47
C ALA A 37 2.18 7.43 -10.76
N THR A 38 1.35 6.74 -11.57
CA THR A 38 0.95 7.26 -12.89
C THR A 38 -0.51 6.90 -13.23
N PRO A 39 -1.20 7.74 -14.02
CA PRO A 39 -2.57 7.45 -14.47
C PRO A 39 -2.71 6.13 -15.24
N ALA A 40 -1.71 5.80 -16.06
CA ALA A 40 -1.72 4.56 -16.85
C ALA A 40 -1.74 3.32 -15.95
N ARG A 41 -0.98 3.36 -14.84
CA ARG A 41 -0.92 2.27 -13.88
C ARG A 41 -2.16 2.20 -13.00
N LEU A 42 -2.72 3.35 -12.62
CA LEU A 42 -4.01 3.41 -11.92
C LEU A 42 -5.11 2.76 -12.76
N LYS A 43 -5.24 3.16 -14.03
CA LYS A 43 -6.23 2.58 -14.94
C LYS A 43 -6.02 1.07 -15.14
N ALA A 44 -4.78 0.63 -15.31
CA ALA A 44 -4.48 -0.80 -15.47
C ALA A 44 -4.87 -1.60 -14.21
N LEU A 45 -4.63 -1.06 -13.01
CA LEU A 45 -5.03 -1.72 -11.77
C LEU A 45 -6.56 -1.74 -11.59
N ASP A 46 -7.25 -0.65 -11.90
CA ASP A 46 -8.72 -0.54 -11.88
C ASP A 46 -9.36 -1.65 -12.72
N GLU A 47 -8.95 -1.78 -13.99
CA GLU A 47 -9.42 -2.84 -14.89
C GLU A 47 -9.07 -4.26 -14.37
N TRP A 48 -7.87 -4.42 -13.81
CA TRP A 48 -7.41 -5.71 -13.30
C TRP A 48 -8.17 -6.17 -12.06
N LEU A 49 -8.48 -5.27 -11.12
CA LEU A 49 -9.19 -5.62 -9.88
C LEU A 49 -10.61 -6.16 -10.13
N TRP A 50 -11.19 -5.92 -11.31
CA TRP A 50 -12.45 -6.52 -11.73
C TRP A 50 -12.34 -7.92 -12.32
N THR A 51 -11.15 -8.33 -12.78
CA THR A 51 -10.98 -9.50 -13.66
C THR A 51 -9.90 -10.48 -13.20
N PHE A 52 -9.19 -10.18 -12.11
CA PHE A 52 -8.06 -10.99 -11.65
C PHE A 52 -8.45 -12.40 -11.17
N ASP A 53 -9.68 -12.59 -10.70
CA ASP A 53 -10.22 -13.87 -10.24
C ASP A 53 -11.76 -13.85 -10.34
N ASP A 54 -12.33 -14.83 -11.06
CA ASP A 54 -13.77 -14.94 -11.29
C ASP A 54 -14.60 -15.13 -10.01
N ALA A 55 -13.97 -15.60 -8.92
CA ALA A 55 -14.61 -15.82 -7.63
C ALA A 55 -14.35 -14.71 -6.62
N ALA A 56 -13.50 -13.73 -6.94
CA ALA A 56 -13.15 -12.64 -6.03
C ALA A 56 -13.78 -11.31 -6.47
N PHE A 57 -14.10 -10.48 -5.49
CA PHE A 57 -14.68 -9.17 -5.72
C PHE A 57 -14.05 -8.14 -4.80
N ILE A 58 -13.34 -7.17 -5.38
CA ILE A 58 -12.74 -6.05 -4.65
C ILE A 58 -13.53 -4.78 -5.03
N PRO A 59 -14.55 -4.37 -4.26
CA PRO A 59 -15.28 -3.14 -4.53
C PRO A 59 -14.35 -1.94 -4.40
N HIS A 60 -14.17 -1.21 -5.50
CA HIS A 60 -13.28 -0.06 -5.55
C HIS A 60 -13.84 1.07 -6.40
N GLY A 61 -13.32 2.27 -6.15
CA GLY A 61 -13.51 3.42 -7.04
C GLY A 61 -12.24 4.27 -7.13
N SER A 62 -12.28 5.26 -8.00
CA SER A 62 -11.19 6.19 -8.25
C SER A 62 -11.73 7.60 -8.52
N GLU A 63 -10.83 8.58 -8.62
CA GLU A 63 -11.18 9.97 -8.91
C GLU A 63 -12.09 10.07 -10.16
N GLY A 64 -13.15 10.88 -10.06
CA GLY A 64 -14.17 11.03 -11.11
C GLY A 64 -15.32 10.03 -11.03
N GLY A 65 -15.24 9.01 -10.15
CA GLY A 65 -16.34 8.11 -9.83
C GLY A 65 -17.42 8.74 -8.94
N GLN A 66 -18.62 8.13 -8.93
CA GLN A 66 -19.69 8.48 -7.99
C GLN A 66 -19.47 7.80 -6.64
N HIS A 67 -20.07 8.34 -5.58
CA HIS A 67 -20.09 7.69 -4.25
C HIS A 67 -18.69 7.42 -3.64
N ALA A 68 -17.75 8.36 -3.80
CA ALA A 68 -16.36 8.19 -3.35
C ALA A 68 -16.24 7.78 -1.86
N ALA A 69 -17.10 8.31 -0.98
CA ALA A 69 -17.10 7.99 0.45
C ALA A 69 -17.60 6.56 0.78
N ASP A 70 -18.31 5.94 -0.16
CA ASP A 70 -18.88 4.59 -0.01
C ASP A 70 -17.92 3.50 -0.52
N GLN A 71 -16.84 3.87 -1.24
CA GLN A 71 -15.89 2.93 -1.83
C GLN A 71 -14.97 2.34 -0.76
N PRO A 72 -15.02 1.01 -0.51
CA PRO A 72 -14.16 0.37 0.50
C PRO A 72 -12.67 0.39 0.12
N VAL A 73 -12.38 0.38 -1.18
CA VAL A 73 -11.05 0.60 -1.75
C VAL A 73 -11.07 1.84 -2.64
N TRP A 74 -10.14 2.76 -2.43
CA TRP A 74 -9.99 3.98 -3.23
C TRP A 74 -8.66 3.99 -3.98
N LEU A 75 -8.68 4.08 -5.31
CA LEU A 75 -7.49 4.20 -6.14
C LEU A 75 -7.21 5.68 -6.43
N THR A 76 -6.00 6.15 -6.16
CA THR A 76 -5.62 7.56 -6.36
C THR A 76 -4.16 7.70 -6.81
N LEU A 77 -3.86 8.86 -7.40
CA LEU A 77 -2.50 9.35 -7.65
C LEU A 77 -2.01 10.32 -6.57
N GLY A 78 -2.94 10.83 -5.74
CA GLY A 78 -2.69 11.84 -4.72
C GLY A 78 -2.90 11.32 -3.30
N GLU A 79 -3.33 12.21 -2.41
CA GLU A 79 -3.49 11.95 -0.98
C GLU A 79 -4.96 11.79 -0.56
N ASP A 80 -5.87 11.68 -1.52
CA ASP A 80 -7.31 11.58 -1.27
C ASP A 80 -7.66 10.31 -0.49
N ASN A 81 -8.46 10.49 0.56
CA ASN A 81 -9.00 9.41 1.38
C ASN A 81 -10.48 9.67 1.73
N PRO A 82 -11.39 9.64 0.72
CA PRO A 82 -12.78 10.08 0.89
C PRO A 82 -13.59 9.19 1.86
N ALA A 83 -13.22 7.92 1.98
CA ALA A 83 -13.91 6.93 2.79
C ALA A 83 -13.31 6.76 4.20
N GLY A 84 -12.31 7.57 4.58
CA GLY A 84 -11.63 7.48 5.87
C GLY A 84 -10.93 6.14 6.09
N ALA A 85 -10.29 5.60 5.05
CA ALA A 85 -9.58 4.33 5.10
C ALA A 85 -8.41 4.35 6.09
N GLY A 86 -8.29 3.30 6.90
CA GLY A 86 -7.16 3.11 7.82
C GLY A 86 -5.93 2.46 7.18
N PHE A 87 -6.06 1.88 6.00
CA PHE A 87 -4.95 1.23 5.29
C PHE A 87 -4.54 2.04 4.06
N LEU A 88 -3.23 2.24 3.89
CA LEU A 88 -2.62 2.79 2.68
C LEU A 88 -1.75 1.72 2.03
N PHE A 89 -1.96 1.45 0.74
CA PHE A 89 -1.10 0.63 -0.10
C PHE A 89 -0.40 1.54 -1.11
N VAL A 90 0.92 1.59 -1.09
CA VAL A 90 1.73 2.40 -2.00
C VAL A 90 2.42 1.47 -2.98
N GLY A 91 2.02 1.54 -4.26
CA GLY A 91 2.55 0.70 -5.32
C GLY A 91 3.49 1.46 -6.25
N GLU A 92 4.41 0.72 -6.87
CA GLU A 92 5.25 1.21 -7.98
C GLU A 92 6.10 2.43 -7.63
N GLY A 93 6.37 2.58 -6.34
CA GLY A 93 7.09 3.69 -5.74
C GLY A 93 6.46 5.06 -6.02
N ALA A 94 5.13 5.12 -5.97
CA ALA A 94 4.41 6.35 -5.72
C ALA A 94 4.90 7.06 -4.44
N GLU A 95 4.58 8.34 -4.32
CA GLU A 95 5.02 9.16 -3.19
C GLU A 95 4.44 8.67 -1.85
N LEU A 96 5.28 8.70 -0.81
CA LEU A 96 4.92 8.30 0.56
C LEU A 96 4.57 9.54 1.40
N ALA A 97 3.68 10.40 0.90
CA ALA A 97 3.19 11.59 1.62
C ALA A 97 1.94 11.26 2.45
N GLY A 98 1.80 11.90 3.62
CA GLY A 98 0.61 11.81 4.47
C GLY A 98 0.31 10.41 5.04
N PHE A 99 1.29 9.49 5.03
CA PHE A 99 1.10 8.12 5.50
C PHE A 99 0.81 8.06 7.01
N GLU A 100 1.16 9.10 7.76
CA GLU A 100 0.97 9.23 9.19
C GLU A 100 -0.52 9.30 9.60
N ALA A 101 -1.40 9.62 8.66
CA ALA A 101 -2.85 9.62 8.85
C ALA A 101 -3.47 8.22 8.84
N PHE A 102 -2.71 7.19 8.46
CA PHE A 102 -3.17 5.81 8.35
C PHE A 102 -2.73 4.97 9.55
N GLU A 103 -3.49 3.93 9.85
CA GLU A 103 -3.14 2.91 10.85
C GLU A 103 -2.00 2.02 10.33
N VAL A 104 -2.11 1.60 9.06
CA VAL A 104 -1.13 0.76 8.38
C VAL A 104 -0.79 1.35 7.02
N CYS A 105 0.51 1.50 6.75
CA CYS A 105 1.01 1.87 5.43
C CYS A 105 1.87 0.73 4.85
N ALA A 106 1.37 0.06 3.83
CA ALA A 106 2.06 -1.00 3.10
C ALA A 106 2.70 -0.44 1.83
N VAL A 107 4.03 -0.40 1.79
CA VAL A 107 4.81 -0.04 0.59
C VAL A 107 5.19 -1.32 -0.15
N LEU A 108 4.79 -1.46 -1.41
CA LEU A 108 5.06 -2.65 -2.23
C LEU A 108 6.00 -2.28 -3.37
N PHE A 109 7.09 -3.04 -3.51
CA PHE A 109 8.09 -2.79 -4.55
C PHE A 109 8.60 -4.10 -5.15
N ASP A 110 8.88 -4.06 -6.46
CA ASP A 110 9.37 -5.21 -7.21
C ASP A 110 10.87 -5.40 -6.99
N GLY A 111 11.24 -6.54 -6.42
CA GLY A 111 12.63 -6.90 -6.15
C GLY A 111 13.49 -7.19 -7.38
N ARG A 112 12.84 -7.39 -8.53
CA ARG A 112 13.48 -7.68 -9.82
C ARG A 112 13.81 -6.39 -10.59
N VAL A 113 13.33 -5.24 -10.11
CA VAL A 113 13.56 -3.92 -10.72
C VAL A 113 14.46 -3.11 -9.80
N GLU A 114 15.71 -2.89 -10.22
CA GLU A 114 16.73 -2.21 -9.40
C GLU A 114 16.30 -0.80 -8.98
N GLU A 115 15.66 -0.05 -9.88
CA GLU A 115 15.13 1.29 -9.59
C GLU A 115 14.06 1.26 -8.48
N ALA A 116 13.19 0.25 -8.48
CA ALA A 116 12.15 0.10 -7.46
C ALA A 116 12.75 -0.21 -6.09
N VAL A 117 13.78 -1.08 -6.05
CA VAL A 117 14.53 -1.37 -4.81
C VAL A 117 15.26 -0.14 -4.29
N ALA A 118 15.91 0.64 -5.18
CA ALA A 118 16.56 1.88 -4.81
C ALA A 118 15.57 2.90 -4.22
N ARG A 119 14.41 3.09 -4.86
CA ARG A 119 13.35 3.98 -4.38
C ARG A 119 12.79 3.53 -3.02
N ALA A 120 12.54 2.24 -2.84
CA ALA A 120 12.10 1.69 -1.57
C ALA A 120 13.13 1.89 -0.44
N ARG A 121 14.43 1.78 -0.73
CA ARG A 121 15.50 2.11 0.23
C ARG A 121 15.49 3.57 0.65
N SER A 122 15.31 4.49 -0.30
CA SER A 122 15.19 5.92 -0.01
C SER A 122 13.96 6.23 0.86
N GLN A 123 12.80 5.64 0.53
CA GLN A 123 11.58 5.77 1.32
C GLN A 123 11.74 5.20 2.73
N TRP A 124 12.37 4.03 2.87
CA TRP A 124 12.69 3.44 4.17
C TRP A 124 13.54 4.36 5.03
N ALA A 125 14.60 4.94 4.46
CA ALA A 125 15.48 5.86 5.17
C ALA A 125 14.74 7.12 5.64
N ALA A 126 13.85 7.68 4.80
CA ALA A 126 13.02 8.83 5.16
C ALA A 126 12.05 8.51 6.31
N VAL A 127 11.34 7.38 6.26
CA VAL A 127 10.42 6.97 7.35
C VAL A 127 11.17 6.74 8.65
N LYS A 128 12.34 6.08 8.57
CA LYS A 128 13.20 5.86 9.74
C LYS A 128 13.68 7.18 10.36
N ALA A 129 14.13 8.12 9.55
CA ALA A 129 14.55 9.44 10.02
C ALA A 129 13.40 10.23 10.66
N ALA A 130 12.19 10.16 10.07
CA ALA A 130 11.00 10.78 10.65
C ALA A 130 10.61 10.17 12.00
N ALA A 131 10.78 8.85 12.16
CA ALA A 131 10.56 8.17 13.43
C ALA A 131 11.59 8.57 14.50
N GLU A 132 12.84 8.84 14.11
CA GLU A 132 13.92 9.29 15.01
C GLU A 132 13.83 10.78 15.37
N ALA A 133 13.25 11.61 14.49
CA ALA A 133 13.14 13.07 14.68
C ALA A 133 11.98 13.51 15.59
N LYS A 134 10.97 12.66 15.82
CA LYS A 134 9.88 12.98 16.77
C LYS A 134 10.46 13.03 18.19
N GLU A 135 10.41 14.21 18.83
CA GLU A 135 10.88 14.40 20.20
C GLU A 135 10.19 13.42 21.18
N PRO A 136 10.91 12.93 22.21
CA PRO A 136 10.46 11.85 23.09
C PRO A 136 9.25 12.14 23.99
N ALA A 137 8.56 13.29 23.82
CA ALA A 137 7.57 13.78 24.77
C ALA A 137 6.10 13.81 24.30
N SER A 138 5.77 13.55 23.01
CA SER A 138 4.36 13.70 22.57
C SER A 138 3.73 12.56 21.77
N GLU A 139 4.47 11.70 21.06
CA GLU A 139 3.87 10.53 20.38
C GLU A 139 4.88 9.37 20.23
N ALA A 140 4.39 8.13 20.29
CA ALA A 140 5.21 6.95 19.99
C ALA A 140 5.67 6.97 18.50
N PRO A 141 6.92 6.58 18.20
CA PRO A 141 7.44 6.53 16.84
C PRO A 141 6.66 5.55 15.97
N HIS A 142 6.65 5.77 14.66
CA HIS A 142 6.04 4.83 13.71
C HIS A 142 6.73 3.46 13.80
N ALA A 143 5.94 2.38 13.79
CA ALA A 143 6.50 1.05 13.66
C ALA A 143 7.00 0.87 12.22
N LEU A 144 8.16 0.25 12.04
CA LEU A 144 8.77 0.02 10.73
C LEU A 144 9.18 -1.43 10.61
N SER A 145 8.67 -2.13 9.60
CA SER A 145 8.96 -3.55 9.37
C SER A 145 9.21 -3.86 7.90
N TYR A 146 10.04 -4.87 7.66
CA TYR A 146 10.37 -5.35 6.32
C TYR A 146 9.86 -6.77 6.14
N TRP A 147 9.21 -7.03 5.01
CA TRP A 147 8.55 -8.29 4.69
C TRP A 147 8.99 -8.77 3.31
N GLN A 148 9.30 -10.06 3.20
CA GLN A 148 9.69 -10.69 1.95
C GLN A 148 8.83 -11.92 1.68
N GLN A 149 8.64 -12.24 0.40
CA GLN A 149 7.90 -13.43 0.01
C GLN A 149 8.68 -14.71 0.31
N ASN A 150 8.00 -15.70 0.89
CA ASN A 150 8.51 -17.06 1.05
C ASN A 150 8.20 -17.93 -0.17
N ASP A 151 8.69 -19.18 -0.15
CA ASP A 151 8.52 -20.13 -1.26
C ASP A 151 7.07 -20.53 -1.55
N ARG A 152 6.15 -20.29 -0.59
CA ARG A 152 4.71 -20.58 -0.72
C ARG A 152 3.89 -19.34 -1.08
N GLY A 153 4.53 -18.21 -1.40
CA GLY A 153 3.83 -16.95 -1.71
C GLY A 153 3.27 -16.21 -0.49
N GLY A 154 3.57 -16.68 0.72
CA GLY A 154 3.27 -15.97 1.96
C GLY A 154 4.34 -14.95 2.32
N TRP A 155 4.11 -14.19 3.39
CA TRP A 155 5.01 -13.14 3.87
C TRP A 155 5.80 -13.59 5.10
N VAL A 156 7.10 -13.30 5.12
CA VAL A 156 7.98 -13.48 6.27
C VAL A 156 8.58 -12.12 6.62
N GLN A 157 8.47 -11.74 7.89
CA GLN A 157 9.13 -10.54 8.40
C GLN A 157 10.63 -10.80 8.50
N ALA A 158 11.46 -9.97 7.88
CA ALA A 158 12.90 -10.00 8.11
C ALA A 158 13.20 -9.42 9.49
N GLN A 159 14.10 -10.07 10.22
CA GLN A 159 14.61 -9.61 11.52
C GLN A 159 15.63 -8.48 11.35
#